data_AF-A0A6G7PVR6-F1
#
_entry.id   AF-A0A6G7PVR6-F1
#
_cell.length_a   1.000
_cell.length_b   1.000
_cell.length_c   1.000
_cell.angle_alpha   90.00
_cell.angle_beta   90.00
_cell.angle_gamma   90.00
#
_symmetry.space_group_name_H-M   'P 1'
#
loop_
_entity.id
_entity.type
_entity.pdbx_description
1 polymer ?
#
loop_
_entity_poly.entity_id
_entity_poly.type
_entity_poly.pdbx_seq_one_letter_code
_entity_poly.pdbx_strand_id
1 'polypeptide(L)'
;MSRKKESLGTSLETLLTLAREDNLGELPVSEEGGSQGALPEPLYRKGLGYLKQGDYLLAAAHFLAAVHLDPGNLKAWNNLAVAYFYLDRPQEARLALEKALELDPDNSMARENLALVCQALSRQGPDKKTQGGQKWEERN
;
A
#
# COMPACT_ATOMS: atom_id res chain seq x y z
N MET A 1 22.44 -2.75 -31.81
CA MET A 1 23.29 -2.01 -30.85
C MET A 1 22.50 -0.74 -30.53
N SER A 2 22.06 -0.41 -29.32
CA SER A 2 22.64 -0.66 -28.01
C SER A 2 21.55 -0.68 -26.93
N ARG A 3 21.57 -1.72 -26.12
CA ARG A 3 20.91 -1.76 -24.80
C ARG A 3 21.71 -0.85 -23.86
N LYS A 4 21.08 0.20 -23.36
CA LYS A 4 21.51 1.04 -22.22
C LYS A 4 20.31 1.01 -21.27
N LYS A 5 20.22 0.03 -20.36
CA LYS A 5 20.60 0.11 -18.93
C LYS A 5 20.21 1.45 -18.30
N GLU A 6 19.56 1.33 -17.13
CA GLU A 6 19.15 2.38 -16.16
C GLU A 6 17.76 2.93 -16.49
N SER A 7 16.72 2.80 -15.66
CA SER A 7 16.60 2.74 -14.20
C SER A 7 15.46 1.80 -13.81
N LEU A 8 15.71 0.92 -12.83
CA LEU A 8 14.68 0.17 -12.12
C LEU A 8 13.90 1.13 -11.22
N GLY A 9 13.07 1.95 -11.84
CA GLY A 9 11.99 2.65 -11.18
C GLY A 9 10.70 2.05 -11.69
N THR A 10 10.28 0.91 -11.12
CA THR A 10 8.90 0.44 -11.21
C THR A 10 8.04 1.50 -10.51
N SER A 11 7.81 2.62 -11.22
CA SER A 11 6.96 3.69 -10.75
C SER A 11 5.58 3.07 -10.54
N LEU A 12 4.91 3.51 -9.48
CA LEU A 12 3.54 3.09 -9.18
C LEU A 12 2.64 3.18 -10.42
N GLU A 13 2.96 4.13 -11.30
CA GLU A 13 2.36 4.36 -12.61
C GLU A 13 2.49 3.17 -13.58
N THR A 14 3.65 2.49 -13.61
CA THR A 14 3.86 1.29 -14.43
C THR A 14 3.12 0.08 -13.85
N LEU A 15 3.08 -0.06 -12.52
CA LEU A 15 2.32 -1.13 -11.85
C LEU A 15 0.81 -0.95 -12.05
N LEU A 16 0.32 0.30 -11.99
CA LEU A 16 -1.07 0.66 -12.29
C LEU A 16 -1.40 0.47 -13.78
N THR A 17 -0.44 0.70 -14.68
CA THR A 17 -0.61 0.49 -16.12
C THR A 17 -0.66 -0.99 -16.49
N LEU A 18 0.18 -1.83 -15.88
CA LEU A 18 0.12 -3.30 -16.07
C LEU A 18 -1.18 -3.90 -15.53
N ALA A 19 -1.71 -3.36 -14.42
CA ALA A 19 -3.03 -3.73 -13.91
C ALA A 19 -4.19 -3.30 -14.83
N ARG A 20 -3.92 -2.39 -15.78
CA ARG A 20 -4.88 -1.83 -16.75
C ARG A 20 -5.11 -2.75 -17.95
N GLU A 21 -4.20 -3.70 -18.21
CA GLU A 21 -4.25 -4.54 -19.42
C GLU A 21 -5.20 -5.74 -19.29
N ASP A 22 -5.61 -6.13 -18.08
CA ASP A 22 -6.46 -7.32 -17.86
C ASP A 22 -7.97 -7.00 -17.77
N ASN A 23 -8.38 -5.73 -17.71
CA ASN A 23 -9.79 -5.36 -17.54
C ASN A 23 -10.36 -4.60 -18.76
N LEU A 24 -10.89 -5.38 -19.70
CA LEU A 24 -11.70 -4.93 -20.83
C LEU A 24 -12.96 -4.19 -20.34
N GLY A 25 -13.02 -2.88 -20.56
CA GLY A 25 -14.28 -2.13 -20.51
C GLY A 25 -14.15 -0.73 -19.91
N GLU A 26 -13.84 0.24 -20.78
CA GLU A 26 -14.03 1.69 -20.63
C GLU A 26 -13.38 2.39 -19.43
N LEU A 27 -12.51 3.37 -19.69
CA LEU A 27 -12.76 4.76 -19.28
C LEU A 27 -11.91 5.72 -20.14
N PRO A 28 -12.44 6.90 -20.50
CA PRO A 28 -11.74 7.90 -21.27
C PRO A 28 -10.58 8.48 -20.46
N VAL A 29 -9.44 8.61 -21.12
CA VAL A 29 -8.37 9.51 -20.70
C VAL A 29 -8.91 10.93 -20.79
N SER A 30 -9.32 11.50 -19.66
CA SER A 30 -9.42 12.94 -19.50
C SER A 30 -8.24 13.40 -18.67
N GLU A 31 -7.15 13.71 -19.37
CA GLU A 31 -6.33 14.84 -18.96
C GLU A 31 -7.26 16.04 -18.86
N GLU A 32 -7.38 16.68 -17.69
CA GLU A 32 -7.53 18.13 -17.56
C GLU A 32 -7.01 18.53 -16.18
N GLY A 33 -6.17 19.56 -16.16
CA GLY A 33 -5.67 20.17 -14.93
C GLY A 33 -6.75 20.93 -14.17
N GLY A 34 -6.36 21.42 -13.00
CA GLY A 34 -7.17 22.35 -12.23
C GLY A 34 -7.31 21.91 -10.79
N SER A 35 -6.48 22.52 -9.95
CA SER A 35 -6.72 22.79 -8.53
C SER A 35 -8.20 22.75 -8.15
N GLN A 36 -8.57 21.83 -7.25
CA GLN A 36 -9.37 22.06 -6.03
C GLN A 36 -9.59 20.72 -5.33
N GLY A 37 -8.79 20.43 -4.29
CA GLY A 37 -9.15 19.61 -3.09
C GLY A 37 -10.05 18.37 -3.23
N ALA A 38 -10.12 17.75 -4.40
CA ALA A 38 -11.00 16.63 -4.67
C ALA A 38 -10.23 15.37 -4.32
N LEU A 39 -10.58 14.85 -3.15
CA LEU A 39 -10.31 13.52 -2.62
C LEU A 39 -9.70 12.57 -3.68
N PRO A 40 -8.65 11.78 -3.36
CA PRO A 40 -8.25 10.61 -4.16
C PRO A 40 -9.31 9.49 -4.13
N GLU A 41 -10.57 9.86 -4.02
CA GLU A 41 -11.82 9.12 -4.09
C GLU A 41 -11.85 8.06 -5.20
N PRO A 42 -11.40 8.31 -6.46
CA PRO A 42 -11.40 7.25 -7.46
C PRO A 42 -10.39 6.13 -7.12
N LEU A 43 -9.22 6.46 -6.58
CA LEU A 43 -8.19 5.48 -6.22
C LEU A 43 -8.59 4.72 -4.96
N TYR A 44 -9.09 5.44 -3.95
CA TYR A 44 -9.62 4.84 -2.73
C TYR A 44 -10.80 3.91 -3.02
N ARG A 45 -11.75 4.32 -3.86
CA ARG A 45 -12.90 3.48 -4.27
C ARG A 45 -12.47 2.27 -5.10
N LYS A 46 -11.51 2.43 -6.01
CA LYS A 46 -10.93 1.31 -6.76
C LYS A 46 -10.25 0.30 -5.82
N GLY A 47 -9.43 0.79 -4.88
CA GLY A 47 -8.79 -0.05 -3.86
C GLY A 47 -9.82 -0.85 -3.04
N LEU A 48 -10.92 -0.21 -2.63
CA LEU A 48 -12.03 -0.90 -1.96
C LEU A 48 -12.71 -1.95 -2.86
N GLY A 49 -12.85 -1.65 -4.15
CA GLY A 49 -13.37 -2.61 -5.13
C GLY A 49 -12.51 -3.86 -5.23
N TYR A 50 -11.19 -3.71 -5.32
CA TYR A 50 -10.25 -4.83 -5.34
C TYR A 50 -10.21 -5.59 -4.01
N LEU A 51 -10.30 -4.90 -2.86
CA LEU A 51 -10.43 -5.55 -1.55
C LEU A 51 -11.64 -6.49 -1.49
N LYS A 52 -12.78 -6.06 -2.05
CA LYS A 52 -14.00 -6.89 -2.11
C LYS A 52 -13.88 -8.07 -3.07
N GLN A 53 -13.09 -7.92 -4.13
CA GLN A 53 -12.80 -8.99 -5.09
C GLN A 53 -11.79 -10.01 -4.53
N GLY A 54 -11.03 -9.64 -3.49
CA GLY A 54 -9.95 -10.46 -2.93
C GLY A 54 -8.59 -10.17 -3.57
N ASP A 55 -8.50 -9.19 -4.47
CA ASP A 55 -7.26 -8.79 -5.15
C ASP A 55 -6.45 -7.83 -4.28
N TYR A 56 -5.92 -8.37 -3.18
CA TYR A 56 -5.22 -7.57 -2.16
C TYR A 56 -3.96 -6.86 -2.71
N LEU A 57 -3.29 -7.43 -3.71
CA LEU A 57 -2.11 -6.82 -4.37
C LEU A 57 -2.50 -5.51 -5.07
N LEU A 58 -3.55 -5.56 -5.89
CA LEU A 58 -4.06 -4.41 -6.63
C LEU A 58 -4.67 -3.39 -5.66
N ALA A 59 -5.38 -3.86 -4.63
CA ALA A 59 -5.91 -2.99 -3.59
C ALA A 59 -4.80 -2.19 -2.89
N ALA A 60 -3.73 -2.87 -2.47
CA ALA A 60 -2.59 -2.21 -1.84
C ALA A 60 -1.92 -1.19 -2.77
N ALA A 61 -1.76 -1.49 -4.06
CA ALA A 61 -1.21 -0.53 -5.02
C ALA A 61 -2.08 0.73 -5.16
N HIS A 62 -3.40 0.57 -5.20
CA HIS A 62 -4.33 1.71 -5.29
C HIS A 62 -4.37 2.53 -3.99
N PHE A 63 -4.32 1.88 -2.83
CA PHE A 63 -4.23 2.59 -1.56
C PHE A 63 -2.89 3.30 -1.38
N LEU A 64 -1.78 2.71 -1.84
CA LEU A 64 -0.48 3.37 -1.91
C LEU A 64 -0.53 4.65 -2.74
N ALA A 65 -1.16 4.61 -3.93
CA ALA A 65 -1.37 5.80 -4.73
C ALA A 65 -2.21 6.85 -3.98
N ALA A 66 -3.28 6.40 -3.30
CA ALA A 66 -4.16 7.28 -2.55
C ALA A 66 -3.42 7.98 -1.39
N VAL A 67 -2.59 7.27 -0.61
CA VAL A 67 -1.80 7.88 0.46
C VAL A 67 -0.62 8.71 -0.07
N HIS A 68 -0.16 8.46 -1.30
CA HIS A 68 0.86 9.31 -1.92
C HIS A 68 0.29 10.66 -2.35
N LEU A 69 -0.95 10.67 -2.85
CA LEU A 69 -1.66 11.90 -3.21
C LEU A 69 -2.19 12.65 -1.99
N ASP A 70 -2.70 11.93 -1.00
CA ASP A 70 -3.16 12.47 0.27
C ASP A 70 -2.56 11.70 1.44
N PRO A 71 -1.35 12.09 1.90
CA PRO A 71 -0.71 11.44 3.04
C PRO A 71 -1.49 11.61 4.33
N GLY A 72 -2.43 12.56 4.42
CA GLY A 72 -3.30 12.75 5.58
C GLY A 72 -4.48 11.79 5.65
N ASN A 73 -4.67 10.93 4.64
CA ASN A 73 -5.83 10.05 4.58
C ASN A 73 -5.67 8.80 5.45
N LEU A 74 -6.07 8.91 6.71
CA LEU A 74 -6.10 7.83 7.70
C LEU A 74 -6.83 6.57 7.20
N LYS A 75 -7.94 6.74 6.47
CA LYS A 75 -8.73 5.60 5.95
C LYS A 75 -7.97 4.83 4.89
N ALA A 76 -7.23 5.53 4.02
CA ALA A 76 -6.39 4.90 3.02
C ALA A 76 -5.22 4.13 3.66
N TRP A 77 -4.58 4.70 4.71
CA TRP A 77 -3.56 3.99 5.49
C TRP A 77 -4.10 2.72 6.17
N ASN A 78 -5.29 2.80 6.79
CA ASN A 78 -5.93 1.64 7.40
C ASN A 78 -6.24 0.54 6.37
N ASN A 79 -6.82 0.90 5.23
CA ASN A 79 -7.15 -0.09 4.20
C ASN A 79 -5.91 -0.67 3.50
N LEU A 80 -4.85 0.13 3.37
CA LEU A 80 -3.55 -0.35 2.90
C LEU A 80 -3.00 -1.42 3.84
N ALA A 81 -3.07 -1.18 5.15
CA ALA A 81 -2.64 -2.14 6.15
C ALA A 81 -3.45 -3.44 6.12
N VAL A 82 -4.77 -3.33 5.96
CA VAL A 82 -5.65 -4.49 5.80
C VAL A 82 -5.27 -5.29 4.55
N ALA A 83 -5.05 -4.62 3.42
CA ALA A 83 -4.59 -5.28 2.20
C ALA A 83 -3.24 -6.01 2.41
N TYR A 84 -2.27 -5.38 3.08
CA TYR A 84 -1.00 -6.02 3.42
C TYR A 84 -1.14 -7.21 4.38
N PHE A 85 -2.07 -7.13 5.33
CA PHE A 85 -2.36 -8.23 6.24
C PHE A 85 -2.85 -9.46 5.48
N TYR A 86 -3.77 -9.28 4.53
CA TYR A 86 -4.25 -10.38 3.67
C TYR A 86 -3.18 -10.89 2.68
N LEU A 87 -2.17 -10.08 2.37
CA LEU A 87 -1.02 -10.49 1.56
C LEU A 87 0.05 -11.27 2.34
N ASP A 88 -0.17 -11.59 3.62
CA ASP A 88 0.83 -12.19 4.51
C ASP A 88 2.11 -11.32 4.62
N ARG A 89 1.90 -9.99 4.61
CA ARG A 89 2.93 -8.96 4.80
C ARG A 89 2.64 -8.12 6.05
N PRO A 90 2.54 -8.75 7.25
CA PRO A 90 2.16 -8.05 8.47
C PRO A 90 3.19 -6.98 8.90
N GLN A 91 4.46 -7.09 8.51
CA GLN A 91 5.48 -6.07 8.78
C GLN A 91 5.12 -4.72 8.12
N GLU A 92 4.64 -4.76 6.89
CA GLU A 92 4.29 -3.55 6.13
C GLU A 92 2.93 -3.01 6.53
N ALA A 93 2.00 -3.91 6.88
CA ALA A 93 0.75 -3.53 7.52
C ALA A 93 1.01 -2.73 8.81
N ARG A 94 1.98 -3.17 9.61
CA ARG A 94 2.37 -2.46 10.85
C ARG A 94 2.83 -1.04 10.55
N LEU A 95 3.77 -0.88 9.60
CA LEU A 95 4.29 0.43 9.22
C LEU A 95 3.20 1.39 8.72
N ALA A 96 2.23 0.88 7.93
CA ALA A 96 1.11 1.69 7.46
C ALA A 96 0.20 2.17 8.62
N LEU A 97 -0.02 1.33 9.63
CA LEU A 97 -0.82 1.68 10.81
C LEU A 97 -0.07 2.61 11.76
N GLU A 98 1.25 2.44 11.90
CA GLU A 98 2.12 3.37 12.62
C GLU A 98 2.03 4.76 12.00
N LYS A 99 2.05 4.87 10.66
CA LYS A 99 1.81 6.14 9.96
C LYS A 99 0.42 6.71 10.19
N ALA A 100 -0.62 5.88 10.22
CA ALA A 100 -1.95 6.35 10.57
C ALA A 100 -2.01 6.93 12.00
N LEU A 101 -1.35 6.30 12.97
CA LEU A 101 -1.29 6.77 14.36
C LEU A 101 -0.37 7.99 14.54
N GLU A 102 0.64 8.18 13.69
CA GLU A 102 1.42 9.43 13.65
C GLU A 102 0.55 10.62 13.25
N LEU A 103 -0.41 10.41 12.34
CA LEU A 103 -1.34 11.44 11.85
C LEU A 103 -2.48 11.69 12.85
N ASP A 104 -3.03 10.61 13.42
CA ASP A 104 -4.10 10.66 14.42
C ASP A 104 -3.82 9.64 15.54
N PRO A 105 -3.17 10.08 16.63
CA PRO A 105 -2.84 9.22 17.76
C PRO A 105 -4.07 8.65 18.49
N ASP A 106 -5.22 9.31 18.37
CA ASP A 106 -6.48 8.91 19.01
C ASP A 106 -7.33 7.99 18.12
N ASN A 107 -6.78 7.56 16.98
CA ASN A 107 -7.48 6.67 16.06
C ASN A 107 -7.59 5.24 16.63
N SER A 108 -8.71 4.95 17.28
CA SER A 108 -8.99 3.62 17.85
C SER A 108 -8.90 2.51 16.81
N MET A 109 -9.36 2.75 15.57
CA MET A 109 -9.33 1.74 14.51
C MET A 109 -7.91 1.39 14.08
N ALA A 110 -7.03 2.38 13.92
CA ALA A 110 -5.62 2.13 13.60
C ALA A 110 -4.93 1.37 14.74
N ARG A 111 -5.23 1.72 16.00
CA ARG A 111 -4.68 1.05 17.19
C ARG A 111 -5.13 -0.41 17.33
N GLU A 112 -6.42 -0.67 17.08
CA GLU A 112 -6.98 -2.03 17.07
C GLU A 112 -6.34 -2.89 15.98
N ASN A 113 -6.26 -2.36 14.76
CA ASN A 113 -5.62 -3.03 13.64
C ASN A 113 -4.13 -3.29 13.93
N LEU A 114 -3.43 -2.35 14.57
CA LEU A 114 -2.02 -2.50 14.90
C LEU A 114 -1.83 -3.64 15.91
N ALA A 115 -2.72 -3.74 16.91
CA ALA A 115 -2.69 -4.84 17.87
C ALA A 115 -2.89 -6.20 17.19
N LEU A 116 -3.83 -6.30 16.24
CA LEU A 116 -4.06 -7.53 15.47
C LEU A 116 -2.84 -7.92 14.62
N VAL A 117 -2.24 -6.94 13.95
CA VAL A 117 -1.01 -7.13 13.16
C VAL A 117 0.16 -7.56 14.04
N CYS A 118 0.35 -6.93 15.20
CA CYS A 118 1.39 -7.29 16.16
C CYS A 118 1.21 -8.71 16.72
N GLN A 119 -0.03 -9.14 16.95
CA GLN A 119 -0.31 -10.53 17.34
C GLN A 119 0.05 -11.51 16.22
N ALA A 120 -0.26 -11.18 14.97
CA ALA A 120 0.14 -11.99 13.82
C ALA A 120 1.66 -12.06 13.69
N LEU A 121 2.38 -10.94 13.85
CA LEU A 121 3.85 -10.92 13.87
C LEU A 121 4.42 -11.79 14.99
N SER A 122 3.86 -11.69 16.20
CA SER A 122 4.29 -12.49 17.35
C SER A 122 4.09 -13.98 17.11
N ARG A 123 2.98 -14.36 16.44
CA ARG A 123 2.70 -15.74 16.03
C ARG A 123 3.64 -16.24 14.94
N GLN A 124 4.09 -15.37 14.04
CA GLN A 124 5.04 -15.72 12.98
C GLN A 124 6.48 -15.85 13.51
N GLY A 125 6.74 -15.47 14.77
CA GLY A 125 8.04 -15.49 15.42
C GLY A 125 8.97 -14.40 14.89
N PRO A 126 10.10 -14.12 15.58
CA PRO A 126 11.16 -13.31 14.99
C PRO A 126 11.72 -14.09 13.81
N ASP A 127 11.18 -13.77 12.65
CA ASP A 127 11.90 -13.82 11.41
C ASP A 127 12.08 -15.18 10.71
N LYS A 128 11.10 -15.54 9.87
CA LYS A 128 11.31 -16.53 8.80
C LYS A 128 11.67 -15.90 7.44
N LYS A 129 11.78 -14.56 7.32
CA LYS A 129 12.08 -13.85 6.05
C LYS A 129 13.45 -13.15 6.01
N THR A 130 14.22 -13.15 7.10
CA THR A 130 15.62 -12.68 7.21
C THR A 130 16.62 -13.79 6.91
N GLN A 131 16.19 -14.85 6.21
CA GLN A 131 17.07 -15.60 5.31
C GLN A 131 17.00 -14.98 3.91
N GLY A 132 17.40 -13.71 3.79
CA GLY A 132 17.28 -12.99 2.52
C GLY A 132 17.93 -11.62 2.48
N GLY A 133 19.01 -11.41 3.23
CA GLY A 133 19.87 -10.24 3.05
C GLY A 133 19.37 -8.97 3.73
N GLN A 134 19.71 -8.78 5.00
CA GLN A 134 20.70 -7.78 5.41
C GLN A 134 21.05 -8.08 6.87
N LYS A 135 22.29 -8.55 7.02
CA LYS A 135 23.00 -8.72 8.27
C LYS A 135 23.07 -7.34 8.94
N TRP A 136 22.29 -7.12 9.99
CA TRP A 136 22.54 -6.01 10.90
C TRP A 136 23.77 -6.38 11.73
N GLU A 137 24.96 -6.00 11.24
CA GLU A 137 26.18 -6.02 12.04
C GLU A 137 26.12 -4.87 13.05
N GLU A 138 25.46 -5.13 14.18
CA GLU A 138 25.74 -4.42 15.43
C GLU A 138 26.40 -5.40 16.40
N ARG A 139 27.72 -5.53 16.26
CA ARG A 139 28.64 -5.81 17.38
C ARG A 139 30.08 -5.63 16.90
N ASN A 140 30.63 -4.45 17.14
CA ASN A 140 31.85 -4.33 17.93
C ASN A 140 31.99 -2.93 18.53
#